data_AF-A0A355S3X0-F1
#
_entry.id   AF-A0A355S3X0-F1
#
_cell.length_a   1.000
_cell.length_b   1.000
_cell.length_c   1.000
_cell.angle_alpha   90.00
_cell.angle_beta   90.00
_cell.angle_gamma   90.00
#
_symmetry.space_group_name_H-M   'P 1'
#
loop_
_entity.id
_entity.type
_entity.pdbx_description
1 polymer ?
#
loop_
_entity_poly.entity_id
_entity_poly.type
_entity_poly.pdbx_seq_one_letter_code
_entity_poly.pdbx_strand_id
1 'polypeptide(L)'
;VFLPEAEERNLPLVILLHGIYSSHWGWSYCAGAHRTAARLIAEEVIPPLVLAMPSDGLWGDGSGYFAHHGRDFDRWIVDEVPVATREAGAPVSDRSPCFIAGLSMGG
;
A
#
# COMPACT_ATOMS: atom_id res chain seq x y z
N VAL A 1 3.69 4.61 -4.45
CA VAL A 1 2.36 4.23 -5.00
C VAL A 1 2.57 3.72 -6.42
N PHE A 2 1.85 2.68 -6.83
CA PHE A 2 1.74 2.25 -8.23
C PHE A 2 0.33 2.53 -8.73
N LEU A 3 0.24 3.09 -9.93
CA LEU A 3 -1.01 3.36 -10.64
C LEU A 3 -1.06 2.46 -11.88
N PRO A 4 -2.18 1.78 -12.15
CA PRO A 4 -2.35 1.04 -13.37
C PRO A 4 -2.65 2.00 -14.53
N GLU A 5 -2.43 1.54 -15.77
CA GLU A 5 -2.97 2.20 -16.95
C GLU A 5 -4.47 1.88 -17.02
N ALA A 6 -5.30 2.81 -16.54
CA ALA A 6 -6.75 2.68 -16.44
C ALA A 6 -7.42 4.06 -16.53
N GLU A 7 -8.55 4.14 -17.24
CA GLU A 7 -9.34 5.38 -17.34
C GLU A 7 -10.41 5.47 -16.25
N GLU A 8 -10.69 4.34 -15.58
CA GLU A 8 -11.70 4.24 -14.54
C GLU A 8 -11.32 5.02 -13.28
N ARG A 9 -12.36 5.49 -12.58
CA ARG A 9 -12.25 6.10 -11.26
C ARG A 9 -12.78 5.15 -10.19
N ASN A 10 -12.38 5.40 -8.96
CA ASN A 10 -12.71 4.58 -7.79
C ASN A 10 -12.12 3.17 -7.89
N LEU A 11 -10.88 3.06 -8.40
CA LEU A 11 -10.16 1.80 -8.43
C LEU A 11 -9.99 1.23 -7.02
N PRO A 12 -9.93 -0.09 -6.84
CA PRO A 12 -9.53 -0.69 -5.57
C PRO A 12 -8.16 -0.19 -5.12
N LEU A 13 -8.04 0.11 -3.83
CA LEU A 13 -6.76 0.41 -3.18
C LEU A 13 -6.29 -0.84 -2.41
N VAL A 14 -5.06 -1.28 -2.64
CA VAL A 14 -4.40 -2.30 -1.82
C VAL A 14 -3.20 -1.69 -1.12
N ILE A 15 -3.20 -1.74 0.21
CA ILE A 15 -2.08 -1.34 1.06
C ILE A 15 -1.23 -2.58 1.35
N LEU A 16 0.06 -2.53 1.00
CA LEU A 16 1.03 -3.60 1.23
C LEU A 16 2.04 -3.20 2.31
N LEU A 17 1.99 -3.87 3.46
CA LEU A 17 2.87 -3.62 4.60
C LEU A 17 4.14 -4.48 4.53
N HIS A 18 5.29 -3.86 4.77
CA HIS A 18 6.58 -4.53 4.78
C HIS A 18 6.85 -5.20 6.14
N GLY A 19 7.75 -6.19 6.14
CA GLY A 19 8.24 -6.83 7.36
C GLY A 19 9.31 -6.01 8.10
N ILE A 20 9.77 -6.54 9.24
CA ILE A 20 10.87 -5.96 10.03
C ILE A 20 12.14 -5.77 9.18
N TYR A 21 12.95 -4.75 9.50
CA TYR A 21 14.17 -4.38 8.75
C TYR A 21 13.99 -3.98 7.29
N SER A 22 12.76 -3.63 6.90
CA SER A 22 12.45 -3.14 5.56
C SER A 22 11.80 -1.77 5.61
N SER A 23 11.39 -1.25 4.44
CA SER A 23 10.58 -0.04 4.34
C SER A 23 9.78 -0.04 3.02
N HIS A 24 9.10 1.06 2.66
CA HIS A 24 8.33 1.20 1.42
C HIS A 24 9.02 0.66 0.14
N TRP A 25 10.32 0.92 -0.01
CA TRP A 25 11.16 0.44 -1.11
C TRP A 25 11.28 -1.09 -1.21
N GLY A 26 11.08 -1.86 -0.14
CA GLY A 26 11.20 -3.32 -0.17
C GLY A 26 10.24 -3.96 -1.17
N TRP A 27 9.01 -3.42 -1.26
CA TRP A 27 8.02 -3.90 -2.23
C TRP A 27 8.35 -3.53 -3.68
N SER A 28 8.83 -2.32 -3.93
CA SER A 28 9.10 -1.86 -5.29
C SER A 28 10.46 -2.35 -5.80
N TYR A 29 11.52 -2.23 -5.01
CA TYR A 29 12.89 -2.46 -5.41
C TYR A 29 13.31 -3.94 -5.29
N CYS A 30 12.93 -4.61 -4.20
CA CYS A 30 13.32 -6.00 -3.97
C CYS A 30 12.30 -6.99 -4.54
N ALA A 31 11.01 -6.79 -4.23
CA ALA A 31 9.95 -7.73 -4.62
C ALA A 31 9.36 -7.45 -6.03
N GLY A 32 9.50 -6.23 -6.55
CA GLY A 32 8.92 -5.86 -7.83
C GLY A 32 7.38 -5.92 -7.86
N ALA A 33 6.70 -5.66 -6.74
CA ALA A 33 5.24 -5.83 -6.61
C ALA A 33 4.44 -5.09 -7.69
N HIS A 34 4.85 -3.87 -8.03
CA HIS A 34 4.27 -3.07 -9.11
C HIS A 34 4.36 -3.76 -10.49
N ARG A 35 5.44 -4.49 -10.78
CA ARG A 35 5.61 -5.25 -12.03
C ARG A 35 4.72 -6.48 -12.05
N THR A 36 4.62 -7.17 -10.92
CA THR A 36 3.69 -8.30 -10.78
C THR A 36 2.25 -7.84 -10.96
N ALA A 37 1.84 -6.74 -10.32
CA ALA A 37 0.51 -6.18 -10.51
C ALA A 37 0.26 -5.75 -11.97
N ALA A 38 1.19 -5.00 -12.58
CA ALA A 38 1.07 -4.61 -13.98
C ALA A 38 0.92 -5.82 -14.92
N ARG A 39 1.72 -6.87 -14.70
CA ARG A 39 1.63 -8.12 -15.47
C ARG A 39 0.29 -8.82 -15.28
N LEU A 40 -0.17 -9.00 -14.04
CA LEU A 40 -1.44 -9.67 -13.75
C LEU A 40 -2.65 -8.88 -14.25
N ILE A 41 -2.57 -7.55 -14.25
CA ILE A 41 -3.60 -6.68 -14.86
C ILE A 41 -3.60 -6.83 -16.37
N ALA A 42 -2.43 -6.80 -17.03
CA ALA A 42 -2.30 -6.99 -18.48
C ALA A 42 -2.73 -8.40 -18.94
N GLU A 43 -2.53 -9.41 -18.09
CA GLU A 43 -2.99 -10.79 -18.30
C GLU A 43 -4.47 -11.00 -17.88
N GLU A 44 -5.17 -9.95 -17.45
CA GLU A 44 -6.58 -9.99 -16.97
C GLU A 44 -6.85 -10.98 -15.82
N VAL A 45 -5.81 -11.36 -15.07
CA VAL A 45 -5.92 -12.27 -13.90
C VAL A 45 -6.52 -11.54 -12.71
N ILE A 46 -6.25 -10.24 -12.58
CA ILE A 46 -6.84 -9.35 -11.57
C ILE A 46 -7.33 -8.06 -12.24
N PRO A 47 -8.37 -7.40 -11.70
CA PRO A 47 -8.80 -6.10 -12.23
C PRO A 47 -7.76 -5.00 -11.97
N PRO A 48 -7.81 -3.87 -12.70
CA PRO A 48 -6.99 -2.70 -12.41
C PRO A 48 -7.16 -2.25 -10.96
N LEU A 49 -6.04 -2.00 -10.27
CA LEU A 49 -6.01 -1.56 -8.88
C LEU A 49 -4.80 -0.66 -8.60
N VAL A 50 -4.89 0.13 -7.55
CA VAL A 50 -3.80 0.97 -7.03
C VAL A 50 -3.08 0.23 -5.91
N LEU A 51 -1.74 0.24 -5.93
CA LEU A 51 -0.92 -0.26 -4.81
C LEU A 51 -0.32 0.89 -4.01
N ALA A 52 -0.68 0.99 -2.74
CA ALA A 52 0.06 1.77 -1.75
C ALA A 52 1.03 0.86 -1.01
N MET A 53 2.29 1.27 -0.88
CA MET A 53 3.35 0.53 -0.21
C MET A 53 4.01 1.48 0.78
N PRO A 54 3.33 1.83 1.90
CA PRO A 54 3.86 2.79 2.85
C PRO A 54 5.07 2.21 3.60
N SER A 55 5.90 3.10 4.14
CA SER A 55 6.84 2.71 5.20
C SER A 55 6.06 2.63 6.50
N ASP A 56 6.67 2.06 7.54
CA ASP A 56 6.16 2.08 8.91
C ASP A 56 6.78 3.21 9.78
N GLY A 57 7.34 4.22 9.12
CA GLY A 57 7.95 5.38 9.76
C GLY A 57 9.40 5.14 10.17
N LEU A 58 9.96 3.97 9.82
CA LEU A 58 11.32 3.56 10.15
C LEU A 58 11.55 3.58 11.68
N TRP A 59 10.55 3.16 12.44
CA TRP A 59 10.63 3.13 13.90
C TRP A 59 11.53 1.98 14.35
N GLY A 60 12.75 2.31 14.79
CA GLY A 60 13.71 1.31 15.23
C GLY A 60 13.90 0.24 14.16
N ASP A 61 13.75 -1.02 14.56
CA ASP A 61 13.81 -2.17 13.64
C ASP A 61 12.47 -2.41 12.92
N GLY A 62 11.37 -1.93 13.50
CA GLY A 62 10.02 -2.03 13.00
C GLY A 62 8.98 -1.57 14.02
N SER A 63 7.92 -0.92 13.54
CA SER A 63 6.84 -0.38 14.38
C SER A 63 5.79 -1.42 14.79
N GLY A 64 5.69 -2.55 14.11
CA GLY A 64 4.58 -3.49 14.28
C GLY A 64 3.21 -2.97 13.81
N TYR A 65 3.13 -1.74 13.30
CA TYR A 65 1.89 -1.11 12.81
C TYR A 65 0.73 -1.04 13.82
N PHE A 66 1.02 -1.06 15.13
CA PHE A 66 0.03 -0.82 16.19
C PHE A 66 0.45 0.36 17.06
N ALA A 67 -0.50 0.94 17.79
CA ALA A 67 -0.23 2.08 18.65
C ALA A 67 0.70 1.72 19.82
N HIS A 68 1.83 2.44 19.94
CA HIS A 68 2.75 2.31 21.07
C HIS A 68 3.63 3.56 21.19
N HIS A 69 4.27 3.73 22.36
CA HIS A 69 5.16 4.86 22.64
C HIS A 69 4.55 6.26 22.33
N GLY A 70 3.22 6.39 22.44
CA GLY A 70 2.50 7.63 22.14
C GLY A 70 2.40 7.95 20.63
N ARG A 71 2.49 6.93 19.77
CA ARG A 71 2.40 7.04 18.31
C ARG A 71 1.39 6.03 17.80
N ASP A 72 0.51 6.48 16.91
CA ASP A 72 -0.60 5.68 16.35
C ASP A 72 -0.23 5.22 14.93
N PHE A 73 0.62 4.20 14.83
CA PHE A 73 1.09 3.68 13.53
C PHE A 73 -0.04 3.04 12.72
N ASP A 74 -0.95 2.35 13.40
CA ASP A 74 -2.18 1.78 12.83
C ASP A 74 -3.04 2.87 12.17
N ARG A 75 -3.25 3.98 12.87
CA ARG A 75 -4.03 5.11 12.38
C ARG A 75 -3.42 5.71 11.13
N TRP A 76 -2.10 5.89 11.10
CA TRP A 76 -1.43 6.37 9.90
C TRP A 76 -1.65 5.44 8.71
N ILE A 77 -1.60 4.12 8.91
CA ILE A 77 -1.86 3.15 7.84
C ILE A 77 -3.33 3.14 7.38
N VAL A 78 -4.28 3.10 8.31
CA VAL A 78 -5.70 2.90 7.98
C VAL A 78 -6.37 4.20 7.53
N ASP A 79 -6.06 5.32 8.18
CA ASP A 79 -6.75 6.58 7.92
C ASP A 79 -5.99 7.44 6.92
N GLU A 80 -4.66 7.58 7.11
CA GLU A 80 -3.89 8.60 6.38
C GLU A 80 -3.35 8.10 5.05
N VAL A 81 -2.94 6.83 4.92
CA VAL A 81 -2.44 6.29 3.64
C VAL A 81 -3.48 6.37 2.51
N PRO A 82 -4.77 6.03 2.70
CA PRO A 82 -5.79 6.24 1.67
C PRO A 82 -5.94 7.71 1.27
N VAL A 83 -5.92 8.63 2.24
CA VAL A 83 -5.99 10.08 1.99
C VAL A 83 -4.78 10.55 1.19
N ALA A 84 -3.57 10.22 1.63
CA ALA A 84 -2.34 10.56 0.95
C ALA A 84 -2.28 9.99 -0.47
N THR A 85 -2.82 8.77 -0.68
CA THR A 85 -2.91 8.15 -2.01
C THR A 85 -3.83 8.94 -2.93
N ARG A 86 -4.99 9.40 -2.43
CA ARG A 86 -5.91 10.28 -3.17
C ARG A 86 -5.26 11.64 -3.49
N GLU A 87 -4.60 12.25 -2.51
CA GLU A 87 -3.91 13.54 -2.67
C GLU A 87 -2.75 13.48 -3.67
N ALA A 88 -2.11 12.32 -3.79
CA ALA A 88 -1.10 12.04 -4.81
C ALA A 88 -1.70 11.88 -6.24
N GLY A 89 -3.01 12.07 -6.41
CA GLY A 89 -3.69 12.03 -7.71
C GLY A 89 -4.08 10.63 -8.19
N ALA A 90 -3.99 9.61 -7.33
CA ALA A 90 -4.45 8.27 -7.67
C ALA A 90 -5.98 8.24 -7.91
N PRO A 91 -6.48 7.43 -8.85
CA PRO A 91 -7.91 7.36 -9.20
C PRO A 91 -8.75 6.56 -8.17
N VAL A 92 -8.49 6.76 -6.89
CA VAL A 92 -9.20 6.17 -5.75
C VAL A 92 -10.12 7.22 -5.10
N SER A 93 -11.13 6.79 -4.34
CA SER A 93 -11.99 7.67 -3.57
C SER A 93 -12.50 6.97 -2.30
N ASP A 94 -13.30 7.65 -1.50
CA ASP A 94 -13.92 7.07 -0.30
C ASP A 94 -14.93 5.96 -0.63
N ARG A 95 -15.26 5.76 -1.92
CA ARG A 95 -16.09 4.65 -2.42
C ARG A 95 -15.26 3.48 -2.97
N SER A 96 -13.95 3.65 -3.10
CA SER A 96 -13.06 2.57 -3.53
C SER A 96 -13.03 1.46 -2.47
N PRO A 97 -13.13 0.19 -2.88
CA PRO A 97 -12.76 -0.91 -1.99
C PRO A 97 -11.31 -0.73 -1.52
N CYS A 98 -11.07 -0.86 -0.21
CA CYS A 98 -9.74 -0.78 0.37
C CYS A 98 -9.37 -2.12 1.00
N PHE A 99 -8.23 -2.66 0.60
CA PHE A 99 -7.67 -3.91 1.09
C PHE A 99 -6.33 -3.65 1.75
N ILE A 100 -5.99 -4.49 2.72
CA ILE A 100 -4.69 -4.46 3.40
C ILE A 100 -4.12 -5.87 3.45
N ALA A 101 -2.83 -5.98 3.19
CA ALA A 101 -2.06 -7.21 3.33
C ALA A 101 -0.62 -6.87 3.72
N GLY A 102 0.11 -7.85 4.23
CA GLY A 102 1.52 -7.65 4.54
C GLY A 102 2.28 -8.94 4.74
N LEU A 103 3.59 -8.79 4.97
CA LEU A 103 4.54 -9.88 5.15
C LEU A 103 5.18 -9.78 6.53
N SER A 104 5.27 -10.91 7.23
CA SER A 104 5.94 -11.02 8.54
C SER A 104 5.35 -10.01 9.53
N MET A 105 6.12 -9.06 10.05
CA MET A 105 5.62 -7.99 10.93
C MET A 105 4.42 -7.21 10.35
N GLY A 106 4.34 -7.07 9.02
CA GLY A 106 3.23 -6.37 8.39
C GLY A 106 1.98 -7.23 8.16
N GLY A 107 2.04 -8.54 8.42
CA GLY A 107 0.90 -9.47 8.29
C GLY A 107 0.20 -9.66 9.62
#